data_AF-A0A6L9IIB6-F1
#
_entry.id   AF-A0A6L9IIB6-F1
#
_cell.length_a   1.000
_cell.length_b   1.000
_cell.length_c   1.000
_cell.angle_alpha   90.00
_cell.angle_beta   90.00
_cell.angle_gamma   90.00
#
_symmetry.space_group_name_H-M   'P 1'
#
loop_
_entity.id
_entity.type
_entity.pdbx_description
1 polymer ?
#
loop_
_entity_poly.entity_id
_entity_poly.type
_entity_poly.pdbx_seq_one_letter_code
_entity_poly.pdbx_strand_id
1 'polypeptide(L)'
;MLASVERAEALRLLKIEHAAVRELIDALTDEEMTRTNTIRYGVYPDQRLSFKDLLAHLITYEAYALEAIEAWEHGERHWVCDSIETARGDLEIHYGGIEARAGLALAAVLAEWEQTQSTLEATFEALSDTAWRTPAPYDTDEPLDLGGMLEPILVAPPRPLYRHLPVHIPDSAAYIRSLRRG
;
A
#
# COMPACT_ATOMS: atom_id res chain seq x y z
N MET A 1 -2.52 -17.96 5.04
CA MET A 1 -3.67 -17.37 5.77
C MET A 1 -4.87 -17.30 4.83
N LEU A 2 -6.08 -17.53 5.31
CA LEU A 2 -7.30 -17.31 4.51
C LEU A 2 -7.78 -15.86 4.65
N ALA A 3 -8.40 -15.30 3.61
CA ALA A 3 -8.85 -13.91 3.62
C ALA A 3 -9.83 -13.66 4.77
N SER A 4 -9.57 -12.60 5.53
CA SER A 4 -10.36 -12.21 6.70
C SER A 4 -11.70 -11.59 6.32
N VAL A 5 -11.82 -11.08 5.09
CA VAL A 5 -13.04 -10.44 4.55
C VAL A 5 -13.36 -10.93 3.14
N GLU A 6 -14.60 -10.70 2.71
CA GLU A 6 -15.01 -10.92 1.32
C GLU A 6 -14.42 -9.85 0.39
N ARG A 7 -14.25 -10.21 -0.89
CA ARG A 7 -13.69 -9.35 -1.93
C ARG A 7 -14.38 -7.99 -2.05
N ALA A 8 -15.71 -7.97 -1.94
CA ALA A 8 -16.48 -6.72 -1.98
C ALA A 8 -16.16 -5.79 -0.79
N GLU A 9 -15.91 -6.35 0.39
CA GLU A 9 -15.52 -5.59 1.58
C GLU A 9 -14.06 -5.12 1.49
N ALA A 10 -13.16 -5.96 0.98
CA ALA A 10 -11.77 -5.57 0.69
C ALA A 10 -11.72 -4.39 -0.28
N LEU A 11 -12.46 -4.46 -1.39
CA LEU A 11 -12.59 -3.36 -2.36
C LEU A 11 -13.18 -2.09 -1.73
N ARG A 12 -14.19 -2.22 -0.88
CA ARG A 12 -14.78 -1.07 -0.17
C ARG A 12 -13.76 -0.38 0.74
N LEU A 13 -12.95 -1.15 1.47
CA LEU A 13 -11.90 -0.64 2.35
C LEU A 13 -10.78 0.03 1.56
N LEU A 14 -10.36 -0.58 0.45
CA LEU A 14 -9.37 -0.01 -0.47
C LEU A 14 -9.86 1.32 -1.07
N LYS A 15 -11.12 1.42 -1.51
CA LYS A 15 -11.71 2.68 -1.99
C LYS A 15 -11.72 3.77 -0.92
N ILE A 16 -11.90 3.42 0.36
CA ILE A 16 -11.79 4.39 1.47
C ILE A 16 -10.34 4.86 1.64
N GLU A 17 -9.37 3.95 1.53
CA GLU A 17 -7.95 4.28 1.56
C GLU A 17 -7.59 5.30 0.47
N HIS A 18 -7.88 4.98 -0.79
CA HIS A 18 -7.55 5.83 -1.92
C HIS A 18 -8.27 7.18 -1.86
N ALA A 19 -9.52 7.23 -1.42
CA ALA A 19 -10.24 8.47 -1.19
C ALA A 19 -9.55 9.35 -0.12
N ALA A 20 -9.08 8.76 0.98
CA ALA A 20 -8.37 9.50 2.03
C ALA A 20 -7.01 10.04 1.55
N VAL A 21 -6.29 9.28 0.71
CA VAL A 21 -5.05 9.75 0.08
C VAL A 21 -5.34 10.89 -0.90
N ARG A 22 -6.39 10.76 -1.74
CA ARG A 22 -6.84 11.83 -2.64
C ARG A 22 -7.14 13.12 -1.88
N GLU A 23 -7.91 13.03 -0.80
CA GLU A 23 -8.28 14.21 0.00
C GLU A 23 -7.05 14.96 0.51
N LEU A 24 -5.97 14.24 0.86
CA LEU A 24 -4.69 14.86 1.21
C LEU A 24 -4.01 15.50 -0.01
N ILE A 25 -3.95 14.81 -1.15
CA ILE A 25 -3.38 15.35 -2.39
C ILE A 25 -4.07 16.66 -2.77
N ASP A 26 -5.40 16.68 -2.75
CA ASP A 26 -6.20 17.86 -3.13
C ASP A 26 -6.07 19.02 -2.12
N ALA A 27 -5.81 18.71 -0.85
CA ALA A 27 -5.72 19.70 0.21
C ALA A 27 -4.33 20.33 0.36
N LEU A 28 -3.27 19.63 -0.02
CA LEU A 28 -1.88 20.05 0.20
C LEU A 28 -1.32 20.82 -0.99
N THR A 29 -0.40 21.76 -0.72
CA THR A 29 0.41 22.37 -1.78
C THR A 29 1.61 21.49 -2.14
N ASP A 30 2.22 21.71 -3.31
CA ASP A 30 3.46 21.02 -3.70
C ASP A 30 4.58 21.18 -2.65
N GLU A 31 4.68 22.36 -2.04
CA GLU A 31 5.64 22.63 -0.97
C GLU A 31 5.33 21.79 0.26
N GLU A 32 4.06 21.71 0.66
CA GLU A 32 3.62 20.89 1.80
C GLU A 32 3.84 19.39 1.54
N MET A 33 3.60 18.93 0.30
CA MET A 33 3.78 17.53 -0.08
C MET A 33 5.26 17.09 -0.11
N THR A 34 6.17 18.01 -0.41
CA THR A 34 7.61 17.74 -0.55
C THR A 34 8.43 18.11 0.68
N ARG A 35 7.84 18.79 1.66
CA ARG A 35 8.51 19.14 2.92
C ARG A 35 8.87 17.87 3.70
N THR A 36 10.17 17.65 3.91
CA THR A 36 10.71 16.50 4.63
C THR A 36 10.42 16.55 6.13
N ASN A 37 10.53 15.40 6.79
CA ASN A 37 10.35 15.26 8.25
C ASN A 37 8.96 15.66 8.75
N THR A 38 7.93 15.35 7.96
CA THR A 38 6.53 15.64 8.28
C THR A 38 5.75 14.39 8.67
N ILE A 39 6.16 13.21 8.21
CA ILE A 39 5.59 11.92 8.59
C ILE A 39 6.23 11.44 9.89
N ARG A 40 5.41 11.15 10.91
CA ARG A 40 5.86 10.82 12.27
C ARG A 40 5.56 9.39 12.71
N TYR A 41 4.56 8.76 12.13
CA TYR A 41 4.11 7.42 12.53
C TYR A 41 4.53 6.38 11.49
N GLY A 42 4.76 5.15 11.93
CA GLY A 42 5.09 4.03 11.05
C GLY A 42 6.43 4.18 10.31
N VAL A 43 7.31 5.09 10.74
CA VAL A 43 8.64 5.32 10.14
C VAL A 43 9.74 4.82 11.07
N TYR A 44 10.88 4.42 10.50
CA TYR A 44 12.08 4.07 11.26
C TYR A 44 12.78 5.32 11.81
N PRO A 45 13.56 5.21 12.91
CA PRO A 45 14.12 6.37 13.61
C PRO A 45 15.00 7.30 12.75
N ASP A 46 15.62 6.76 11.72
CA ASP A 46 16.52 7.44 10.78
C ASP A 46 15.79 8.08 9.58
N GLN A 47 14.52 7.76 9.36
CA GLN A 47 13.77 8.29 8.23
C GLN A 47 13.23 9.70 8.48
N ARG A 48 13.26 10.52 7.43
CA ARG A 48 12.80 11.92 7.43
C ARG A 48 11.89 12.16 6.23
N LEU A 49 10.76 11.46 6.23
CA LEU A 49 9.88 11.38 5.07
C LEU A 49 8.99 12.62 4.92
N SER A 50 8.74 12.99 3.67
CA SER A 50 7.68 13.88 3.21
C SER A 50 6.41 13.09 2.84
N PHE A 51 5.33 13.78 2.47
CA PHE A 51 4.15 13.11 1.93
C PHE A 51 4.44 12.45 0.56
N LYS A 52 5.30 13.05 -0.27
CA LYS A 52 5.77 12.44 -1.53
C LYS A 52 6.41 11.08 -1.28
N ASP A 53 7.25 10.98 -0.25
CA ASP A 53 7.94 9.74 0.10
C ASP A 53 6.96 8.71 0.66
N LEU A 54 5.94 9.15 1.40
CA LEU A 54 4.84 8.28 1.82
C LEU A 54 4.04 7.76 0.61
N LEU A 55 3.74 8.58 -0.41
CA LEU A 55 3.10 8.09 -1.64
C LEU A 55 3.95 7.03 -2.32
N ALA A 56 5.27 7.24 -2.44
CA ALA A 56 6.19 6.24 -2.99
C ALA A 56 6.14 4.91 -2.22
N HIS A 57 6.09 4.99 -0.89
CA HIS A 57 5.89 3.83 -0.01
C HIS A 57 4.56 3.12 -0.29
N LEU A 58 3.43 3.84 -0.33
CA LEU A 58 2.11 3.26 -0.60
C LEU A 58 2.03 2.59 -1.99
N ILE A 59 2.50 3.28 -3.03
CA ILE A 59 2.56 2.75 -4.41
C ILE A 59 3.29 1.41 -4.43
N THR A 60 4.37 1.26 -3.66
CA THR A 60 5.20 0.06 -3.69
C THR A 60 4.42 -1.18 -3.27
N TYR A 61 3.63 -1.11 -2.20
CA TYR A 61 2.83 -2.25 -1.74
C TYR A 61 1.65 -2.53 -2.67
N GLU A 62 1.01 -1.50 -3.22
CA GLU A 62 -0.07 -1.68 -4.20
C GLU A 62 0.43 -2.27 -5.53
N ALA A 63 1.61 -1.84 -6.00
CA ALA A 63 2.26 -2.41 -7.18
C ALA A 63 2.64 -3.88 -6.96
N TYR A 64 3.23 -4.22 -5.80
CA TYR A 64 3.53 -5.62 -5.48
C TYR A 64 2.28 -6.47 -5.29
N ALA A 65 1.16 -5.90 -4.84
CA ALA A 65 -0.12 -6.60 -4.80
C ALA A 65 -0.61 -6.94 -6.22
N LEU A 66 -0.50 -6.01 -7.17
CA LEU A 66 -0.80 -6.26 -8.58
C LEU A 66 0.09 -7.36 -9.19
N GLU A 67 1.41 -7.26 -8.99
CA GLU A 67 2.37 -8.26 -9.46
C GLU A 67 2.11 -9.64 -8.81
N ALA A 68 1.71 -9.67 -7.54
CA ALA A 68 1.36 -10.92 -6.86
C ALA A 68 0.07 -11.56 -7.39
N ILE A 69 -0.92 -10.76 -7.81
CA ILE A 69 -2.12 -11.26 -8.49
C ILE A 69 -1.75 -11.87 -9.83
N GLU A 70 -0.92 -11.18 -10.62
CA GLU A 70 -0.46 -11.70 -11.92
C GLU A 70 0.34 -13.00 -11.76
N ALA A 71 1.25 -13.07 -10.79
CA ALA A 71 1.99 -14.30 -10.50
C ALA A 71 1.04 -15.43 -10.09
N TRP A 72 0.05 -15.14 -9.24
CA TRP A 72 -0.95 -16.12 -8.82
C TRP A 72 -1.75 -16.69 -10.00
N GLU A 73 -2.16 -15.85 -10.94
CA GLU A 73 -2.87 -16.29 -12.16
C GLU A 73 -2.01 -17.19 -13.05
N HIS A 74 -0.69 -17.03 -13.02
CA HIS A 74 0.27 -17.90 -13.71
C HIS A 74 0.68 -19.15 -12.91
N GLY A 75 0.12 -19.34 -11.70
CA GLY A 75 0.48 -20.46 -10.83
C GLY A 75 1.80 -20.29 -10.10
N GLU A 76 2.29 -19.06 -10.01
CA GLU A 76 3.59 -18.70 -9.43
C GLU A 76 3.42 -17.97 -8.09
N ARG A 77 4.45 -18.06 -7.23
CA ARG A 77 4.54 -17.30 -5.99
C ARG A 77 5.42 -16.07 -6.22
N HIS A 78 4.85 -14.87 -6.06
CA HIS A 78 5.63 -13.64 -6.12
C HIS A 78 6.58 -13.53 -4.91
N TRP A 79 7.80 -13.04 -5.12
CA TRP A 79 8.86 -12.98 -4.10
C TRP A 79 8.47 -12.12 -2.89
N VAL A 80 7.61 -11.11 -3.09
CA VAL A 80 7.15 -10.21 -2.02
C VAL A 80 6.48 -10.99 -0.88
N CYS A 81 5.81 -12.10 -1.20
CA CYS A 81 5.10 -12.93 -0.22
C CYS A 81 6.04 -13.53 0.82
N ASP A 82 7.28 -13.83 0.45
CA ASP A 82 8.30 -14.31 1.39
C ASP A 82 9.00 -13.15 2.11
N SER A 83 9.27 -12.06 1.38
CA SER A 83 10.01 -10.93 1.93
C SER A 83 9.27 -10.25 3.09
N ILE A 84 7.96 -10.05 2.98
CA ILE A 84 7.14 -9.40 4.03
C ILE A 84 7.06 -10.20 5.32
N GLU A 85 7.32 -11.52 5.28
CA GLU A 85 7.32 -12.39 6.47
C GLU A 85 8.63 -12.27 7.27
N THR A 86 9.66 -11.63 6.70
CA THR A 86 10.96 -11.46 7.34
C THR A 86 11.22 -10.00 7.68
N ALA A 87 11.77 -9.75 8.88
CA ALA A 87 12.11 -8.38 9.29
C ALA A 87 13.08 -7.69 8.32
N ARG A 88 13.97 -8.46 7.68
CA ARG A 88 14.92 -7.94 6.69
C ARG A 88 14.23 -7.62 5.36
N GLY A 89 13.38 -8.51 4.84
CA GLY A 89 12.70 -8.29 3.57
C GLY A 89 11.68 -7.15 3.65
N ASP A 90 10.95 -7.03 4.76
CA ASP A 90 10.06 -5.90 5.04
C ASP A 90 10.83 -4.57 5.02
N LEU A 91 12.00 -4.51 5.66
CA LEU A 91 12.91 -3.36 5.58
C LEU A 91 13.34 -3.06 4.13
N GLU A 92 13.77 -4.07 3.38
CA GLU A 92 14.22 -3.91 1.99
C GLU A 92 13.10 -3.37 1.09
N ILE A 93 11.87 -3.86 1.25
CA ILE A 93 10.67 -3.35 0.54
C ILE A 93 10.40 -1.89 0.92
N HIS A 94 10.35 -1.61 2.22
CA HIS A 94 10.01 -0.30 2.75
C HIS A 94 11.00 0.77 2.26
N TYR A 95 12.31 0.52 2.37
CA TYR A 95 13.33 1.45 1.92
C TYR A 95 13.44 1.51 0.41
N GLY A 96 13.42 0.36 -0.27
CA GLY A 96 13.61 0.26 -1.71
C GLY A 96 12.51 0.98 -2.49
N GLY A 97 11.27 0.88 -2.04
CA GLY A 97 10.13 1.58 -2.65
C GLY A 97 10.25 3.10 -2.65
N ILE A 98 10.73 3.65 -1.53
CA ILE A 98 11.01 5.08 -1.36
C ILE A 98 12.23 5.48 -2.19
N GLU A 99 13.33 4.72 -2.11
CA GLU A 99 14.59 4.99 -2.82
C GLU A 99 14.39 5.02 -4.33
N ALA A 100 13.64 4.05 -4.88
CA ALA A 100 13.35 3.95 -6.31
C ALA A 100 12.66 5.21 -6.87
N ARG A 101 11.94 5.96 -6.03
CA ARG A 101 11.16 7.15 -6.42
C ARG A 101 11.71 8.45 -5.83
N ALA A 102 12.78 8.39 -5.04
CA ALA A 102 13.33 9.56 -4.34
C ALA A 102 13.68 10.71 -5.31
N GLY A 103 14.27 10.35 -6.46
CA GLY A 103 14.67 11.27 -7.52
C GLY A 103 13.54 11.75 -8.45
N LEU A 104 12.33 11.20 -8.33
CA LEU A 104 11.20 11.60 -9.16
C LEU A 104 10.61 12.94 -8.70
N ALA A 105 10.15 13.71 -9.69
CA ALA A 105 9.36 14.92 -9.44
C ALA A 105 8.00 14.55 -8.82
N LEU A 106 7.44 15.45 -8.01
CA LEU A 106 6.14 15.22 -7.35
C LEU A 106 5.04 14.83 -8.35
N ALA A 107 4.94 15.53 -9.48
CA ALA A 107 3.95 15.24 -10.52
C ALA A 107 4.07 13.81 -11.10
N ALA A 108 5.28 13.25 -11.19
CA ALA A 108 5.48 11.89 -11.65
C ALA A 108 5.00 10.88 -10.61
N VAL A 109 5.31 11.10 -9.32
CA VAL A 109 4.82 10.25 -8.22
C VAL A 109 3.30 10.30 -8.11
N LEU A 110 2.68 11.48 -8.28
CA LEU A 110 1.22 11.62 -8.29
C LEU A 110 0.57 10.87 -9.46
N ALA A 111 1.15 10.96 -10.66
CA ALA A 111 0.65 10.24 -11.83
C ALA A 111 0.78 8.72 -11.67
N GLU A 112 1.88 8.26 -11.09
CA GLU A 112 2.09 6.83 -10.80
C GLU A 112 1.12 6.33 -9.73
N TRP A 113 0.90 7.11 -8.66
CA TRP A 113 -0.10 6.78 -7.65
C TRP A 113 -1.51 6.66 -8.26
N GLU A 114 -1.91 7.64 -9.09
CA GLU A 114 -3.20 7.61 -9.79
C GLU A 114 -3.39 6.34 -10.63
N GLN A 115 -2.36 5.96 -11.38
CA GLN A 115 -2.39 4.78 -12.23
C GLN A 115 -2.45 3.49 -11.40
N THR A 116 -1.65 3.41 -10.34
CA THR A 116 -1.53 2.22 -9.50
C THR A 116 -2.85 1.96 -8.76
N GLN A 117 -3.38 2.99 -8.08
CA GLN A 117 -4.63 2.87 -7.32
C GLN A 117 -5.81 2.48 -8.22
N SER A 118 -5.92 3.12 -9.40
CA SER A 118 -7.02 2.84 -10.33
C SER A 118 -6.91 1.44 -10.92
N THR A 119 -5.70 0.96 -11.16
CA THR A 119 -5.47 -0.40 -11.66
C THR A 119 -5.82 -1.42 -10.58
N LEU A 120 -5.40 -1.19 -9.33
CA LEU A 120 -5.69 -2.08 -8.22
C LEU A 120 -7.20 -2.17 -7.92
N GLU A 121 -7.91 -1.03 -7.90
CA GLU A 121 -9.37 -1.03 -7.75
C GLU A 121 -10.06 -1.80 -8.87
N ALA A 122 -9.65 -1.57 -10.12
CA ALA A 122 -10.22 -2.26 -11.28
C ALA A 122 -9.96 -3.77 -11.22
N THR A 123 -8.76 -4.19 -10.79
CA THR A 123 -8.41 -5.60 -10.59
C THR A 123 -9.31 -6.22 -9.53
N PHE A 124 -9.46 -5.59 -8.36
CA PHE A 124 -10.35 -6.08 -7.31
C PHE A 124 -11.82 -6.12 -7.74
N GLU A 125 -12.26 -5.17 -8.57
CA GLU A 125 -13.63 -5.14 -9.10
C GLU A 125 -13.88 -6.26 -10.12
N ALA A 126 -12.87 -6.61 -10.93
CA ALA A 126 -12.94 -7.69 -11.91
C ALA A 126 -12.87 -9.09 -11.27
N LEU A 127 -12.26 -9.23 -10.08
CA LEU A 127 -12.21 -10.50 -9.36
C LEU A 127 -13.61 -10.96 -8.92
N SER A 128 -13.93 -12.23 -9.19
CA SER A 128 -15.10 -12.89 -8.63
C SER A 128 -14.85 -13.31 -7.18
N ASP A 129 -15.92 -13.50 -6.40
CA ASP A 129 -15.80 -14.01 -5.02
C ASP A 129 -15.21 -15.44 -5.00
N THR A 130 -15.40 -16.23 -6.06
CA THR A 130 -14.76 -17.53 -6.21
C THR A 130 -13.26 -17.40 -6.46
N ALA A 131 -12.85 -16.46 -7.32
CA ALA A 131 -11.42 -16.20 -7.57
C ALA A 131 -10.73 -15.73 -6.28
N TRP A 132 -11.37 -14.85 -5.52
CA TRP A 132 -10.87 -14.36 -4.23
C TRP A 132 -10.56 -15.47 -3.20
N ARG A 133 -11.37 -16.54 -3.22
CA ARG A 133 -11.26 -17.70 -2.33
C ARG A 133 -10.52 -18.87 -2.96
N THR A 134 -9.93 -18.69 -4.14
CA THR A 134 -9.15 -19.75 -4.80
C THR A 134 -7.93 -20.04 -3.93
N PRO A 135 -7.61 -21.32 -3.66
CA PRO A 135 -6.43 -21.70 -2.88
C PRO A 135 -5.14 -21.42 -3.66
N ALA A 136 -4.03 -21.30 -2.93
CA ALA A 136 -2.71 -21.12 -3.54
C ALA A 136 -2.42 -22.18 -4.62
N PRO A 137 -1.98 -21.76 -5.82
CA PRO A 137 -1.61 -22.67 -6.89
C PRO A 137 -0.19 -23.25 -6.73
N TYR A 138 0.48 -22.94 -5.62
CA TYR A 138 1.83 -23.36 -5.24
C TYR A 138 1.83 -23.93 -3.83
N ASP A 139 2.92 -24.62 -3.45
CA ASP A 139 3.05 -25.21 -2.12
C ASP A 139 3.11 -24.15 -1.02
N THR A 140 2.30 -24.34 0.03
CA THR A 140 2.29 -23.50 1.23
C THR A 140 2.26 -24.37 2.48
N ASP A 141 2.93 -23.93 3.54
CA ASP A 141 2.96 -24.64 4.83
C ASP A 141 1.58 -24.59 5.54
N GLU A 142 0.82 -23.52 5.29
CA GLU A 142 -0.53 -23.31 5.82
C GLU A 142 -1.52 -22.97 4.70
N PRO A 143 -2.84 -23.20 4.90
CA PRO A 143 -3.85 -22.78 3.94
C PRO A 143 -3.75 -21.29 3.59
N LEU A 144 -3.70 -21.00 2.30
CA LEU A 144 -3.61 -19.66 1.72
C LEU A 144 -4.61 -19.56 0.57
N ASP A 145 -5.41 -18.50 0.55
CA ASP A 145 -6.23 -18.11 -0.60
C ASP A 145 -5.75 -16.75 -1.14
N LEU A 146 -6.24 -16.35 -2.32
CA LEU A 146 -5.81 -15.12 -2.98
C LEU A 146 -5.99 -13.89 -2.07
N GLY A 147 -7.15 -13.75 -1.43
CA GLY A 147 -7.40 -12.64 -0.52
C GLY A 147 -6.46 -12.64 0.70
N GLY A 148 -6.20 -13.80 1.29
CA GLY A 148 -5.30 -13.93 2.44
C GLY A 148 -3.82 -13.71 2.09
N MET A 149 -3.43 -13.90 0.83
CA MET A 149 -2.10 -13.50 0.32
C MET A 149 -1.99 -11.98 0.17
N LEU A 150 -3.06 -11.32 -0.29
CA LEU A 150 -3.08 -9.87 -0.53
C LEU A 150 -3.12 -9.03 0.74
N GLU A 151 -3.79 -9.50 1.79
CA GLU A 151 -3.90 -8.79 3.06
C GLU A 151 -2.56 -8.31 3.63
N PRO A 152 -1.58 -9.19 3.90
CA PRO A 152 -0.32 -8.78 4.48
C PRO A 152 0.56 -7.96 3.52
N ILE A 153 0.38 -8.11 2.20
CA ILE A 153 1.07 -7.27 1.22
C ILE A 153 0.56 -5.83 1.34
N LEU A 154 -0.75 -5.61 1.27
CA LEU A 154 -1.29 -4.24 1.28
C LEU A 154 -1.07 -3.55 2.63
N VAL A 155 -1.29 -4.27 3.74
CA VAL A 155 -0.95 -3.81 5.08
C VAL A 155 -0.95 -4.97 6.09
N ALA A 156 0.20 -5.27 6.68
CA ALA A 156 0.33 -6.35 7.66
C ALA A 156 -0.58 -6.15 8.89
N PRO A 157 -1.36 -7.17 9.33
CA PRO A 157 -2.11 -7.14 10.58
C PRO A 157 -1.20 -6.88 11.81
N PRO A 158 -1.71 -6.27 12.91
CA PRO A 158 -3.10 -5.95 13.24
C PRO A 158 -3.54 -4.55 12.79
N ARG A 159 -2.94 -4.02 11.72
CA ARG A 159 -3.27 -2.69 11.18
C ARG A 159 -4.66 -2.66 10.55
N PRO A 160 -5.23 -1.46 10.29
CA PRO A 160 -6.51 -1.34 9.59
C PRO A 160 -6.46 -2.08 8.26
N LEU A 161 -7.29 -3.10 8.08
CA LEU A 161 -7.31 -3.95 6.88
C LEU A 161 -7.41 -3.11 5.61
N TYR A 162 -6.55 -3.38 4.63
CA TYR A 162 -6.47 -2.70 3.32
C TYR A 162 -6.28 -1.18 3.38
N ARG A 163 -5.87 -0.64 4.55
CA ARG A 163 -5.73 0.81 4.78
C ARG A 163 -4.39 1.13 5.42
N HIS A 164 -3.47 1.63 4.61
CA HIS A 164 -2.06 1.81 4.99
C HIS A 164 -1.78 3.25 5.46
N LEU A 165 -2.41 4.26 4.87
CA LEU A 165 -2.31 5.67 5.24
C LEU A 165 -2.53 5.90 6.74
N PRO A 166 -3.53 5.30 7.43
CA PRO A 166 -3.73 5.50 8.87
C PRO A 166 -2.56 5.02 9.74
N VAL A 167 -1.68 4.16 9.23
CA VAL A 167 -0.45 3.74 9.93
C VAL A 167 0.54 4.91 10.05
N HIS A 168 0.54 5.82 9.07
CA HIS A 168 1.47 6.94 8.96
C HIS A 168 0.84 8.30 9.27
N ILE A 169 -0.42 8.48 8.89
CA ILE A 169 -1.26 9.67 9.08
C ILE A 169 -2.60 9.20 9.66
N PRO A 170 -2.68 8.95 10.98
CA PRO A 170 -3.93 8.50 11.63
C PRO A 170 -5.02 9.58 11.68
N ASP A 171 -4.64 10.86 11.57
CA ASP A 171 -5.55 12.01 11.53
C ASP A 171 -5.06 13.01 10.47
N SER A 172 -5.67 12.98 9.29
CA SER A 172 -5.36 13.87 8.15
C SER A 172 -5.54 15.35 8.51
N ALA A 173 -6.55 15.69 9.32
CA ALA A 173 -6.80 17.08 9.70
C ALA A 173 -5.71 17.58 10.68
N ALA A 174 -5.27 16.75 11.62
CA ALA A 174 -4.13 17.08 12.48
C ALA A 174 -2.82 17.19 11.70
N TYR A 175 -2.60 16.30 10.73
CA TYR A 175 -1.45 16.35 9.84
C TYR A 175 -1.40 17.67 9.07
N ILE A 176 -2.46 18.05 8.36
CA ILE A 176 -2.54 19.33 7.64
C ILE A 176 -2.31 20.53 8.58
N ARG A 177 -2.93 20.54 9.76
CA ARG A 177 -2.70 21.61 10.76
C ARG A 177 -1.24 21.68 11.18
N SER A 178 -0.55 20.55 11.28
CA SER A 178 0.87 20.51 11.69
C SER A 178 1.81 21.11 10.63
N LEU A 179 1.45 21.03 9.35
CA LEU A 179 2.23 21.61 8.25
C LEU A 179 2.09 23.13 8.15
N ARG A 180 0.93 23.65 8.55
CA ARG A 180 0.54 25.07 8.42
C ARG A 180 0.80 25.89 9.66
N ARG A 181 1.13 25.25 10.77
CA ARG A 181 1.60 25.92 11.98
C ARG A 181 3.09 26.24 11.80
N GLY A 182 3.34 27.32 11.06
CA GLY A 182 4.58 28.11 11.14
C GLY A 182 4.44 29.20 12.19
#